data_AF-A0A4V3BDL5-F1
#
_entry.id   AF-A0A4V3BDL5-F1
#
_cell.length_a   1.000
_cell.length_b   1.000
_cell.length_c   1.000
_cell.angle_alpha   90.00
_cell.angle_beta   90.00
_cell.angle_gamma   90.00
#
_symmetry.space_group_name_H-M   'P 1'
#
loop_
_entity.id
_entity.type
_entity.pdbx_description
1 polymer ?
#
loop_
_entity_poly.entity_id
_entity_poly.type
_entity_poly.pdbx_seq_one_letter_code
_entity_poly.pdbx_strand_id
1 'polypeptide(L)'
;MFKDMAFYIFGHEIDPFLQLFIFEPIVITIIAVLVAIVTKKAWTMALVIILLNIIDNAIDVNFLFGDQGIGTILGQNVAFFFSNTFSMFYEFVFSFLLAGLPVMHKKFGIA
;
A
#
# COMPACT_ATOMS: atom_id res chain seq x y z
N MET A 1 8.84 -0.19 4.94
CA MET A 1 7.99 -0.70 6.07
C MET A 1 7.41 -2.09 5.79
N PHE A 2 6.77 -2.30 4.65
CA PHE A 2 6.18 -3.61 4.32
C PHE A 2 7.23 -4.71 4.14
N LYS A 3 8.43 -4.35 3.67
CA LYS A 3 9.60 -5.23 3.64
C LYS A 3 9.89 -5.87 5.00
N ASP A 4 9.94 -5.05 6.04
CA ASP A 4 10.24 -5.52 7.40
C ASP A 4 9.12 -6.42 7.91
N MET A 5 7.87 -6.04 7.66
CA MET A 5 6.72 -6.86 8.05
C MET A 5 6.74 -8.23 7.36
N ALA A 6 7.10 -8.29 6.07
CA ALA A 6 7.28 -9.55 5.37
C ALA A 6 8.39 -10.41 6.01
N PHE A 7 9.52 -9.80 6.34
CA PHE A 7 10.62 -10.48 7.02
C PHE A 7 10.19 -11.08 8.36
N TYR A 8 9.40 -10.35 9.16
CA TYR A 8 8.88 -10.86 10.43
C TYR A 8 7.88 -12.01 10.27
N ILE A 9 7.10 -12.04 9.19
CA ILE A 9 6.11 -13.11 8.92
C ILE A 9 6.78 -14.37 8.37
N PHE A 10 7.71 -14.21 7.42
CA PHE A 10 8.30 -15.33 6.68
C PHE A 10 9.67 -15.75 7.22
N GLY A 11 10.28 -14.98 8.12
CA GLY A 11 11.59 -15.26 8.72
C GLY A 11 12.78 -15.07 7.78
N HIS A 12 12.55 -14.56 6.58
CA HIS A 12 13.58 -14.26 5.58
C HIS A 12 13.10 -13.14 4.64
N GLU A 13 14.03 -12.53 3.90
CA GLU A 13 13.66 -11.59 2.84
C GLU A 13 12.98 -12.37 1.70
N ILE A 14 11.80 -11.93 1.33
CA ILE A 14 11.09 -12.44 0.15
C ILE A 14 11.63 -11.77 -1.11
N ASP A 15 11.50 -12.47 -2.23
CA ASP A 15 11.89 -11.95 -3.53
C ASP A 15 11.21 -10.58 -3.80
N PRO A 16 11.93 -9.56 -4.30
CA PRO A 16 11.38 -8.22 -4.49
C PRO A 16 10.12 -8.18 -5.36
N PHE A 17 10.00 -9.09 -6.34
CA PHE A 17 8.80 -9.19 -7.15
C PHE A 17 7.62 -9.73 -6.32
N LEU A 18 7.83 -10.80 -5.55
CA LEU A 18 6.77 -11.34 -4.67
C LEU A 18 6.35 -10.34 -3.59
N GLN A 19 7.31 -9.57 -3.08
CA GLN A 19 7.05 -8.52 -2.11
C GLN A 19 6.15 -7.43 -2.71
N LEU A 20 6.57 -6.84 -3.83
CA LEU A 20 5.88 -5.70 -4.46
C LEU A 20 4.56 -6.10 -5.11
N PHE A 21 4.44 -7.31 -5.70
CA PHE A 21 3.25 -7.66 -6.50
C PHE A 21 2.26 -8.58 -5.81
N ILE A 22 2.63 -9.19 -4.69
CA ILE A 22 1.76 -10.13 -3.98
C ILE A 22 1.59 -9.69 -2.53
N PHE A 23 2.67 -9.63 -1.76
CA PHE A 23 2.56 -9.38 -0.33
C PHE A 23 2.03 -7.98 -0.01
N GLU A 24 2.69 -6.94 -0.53
CA GLU A 24 2.28 -5.55 -0.32
C GLU A 24 0.85 -5.29 -0.81
N PRO A 25 0.47 -5.68 -2.04
CA PRO A 25 -0.88 -5.43 -2.52
C PRO A 25 -1.95 -6.13 -1.70
N ILE A 26 -1.72 -7.36 -1.25
CA ILE A 26 -2.67 -8.09 -0.41
C ILE A 26 -2.85 -7.37 0.93
N VAL A 27 -1.77 -7.01 1.61
CA VAL A 27 -1.87 -6.41 2.93
C VAL A 27 -2.50 -5.03 2.87
N ILE A 28 -2.07 -4.19 1.92
CA ILE A 28 -2.65 -2.86 1.74
C ILE A 28 -4.14 -2.96 1.39
N THR A 29 -4.51 -3.88 0.50
CA THR A 29 -5.92 -4.14 0.15
C THR A 29 -6.75 -4.53 1.37
N ILE A 30 -6.24 -5.44 2.22
CA ILE A 30 -6.95 -5.84 3.45
C ILE A 30 -7.19 -4.63 4.36
N ILE A 31 -6.16 -3.81 4.59
CA ILE A 31 -6.28 -2.61 5.43
C ILE A 31 -7.28 -1.62 4.81
N ALA A 32 -7.18 -1.35 3.51
CA ALA A 32 -8.08 -0.44 2.80
C ALA A 32 -9.54 -0.90 2.88
N VAL A 33 -9.79 -2.19 2.67
CA VAL A 33 -11.13 -2.79 2.77
C VAL A 33 -11.67 -2.70 4.19
N LEU A 34 -10.85 -2.98 5.22
CA LEU A 34 -11.26 -2.84 6.61
C LEU A 34 -11.66 -1.39 6.94
N VAL A 35 -10.88 -0.41 6.49
CA VAL A 35 -11.21 1.00 6.67
C VAL A 35 -12.51 1.36 5.95
N ALA A 36 -12.75 0.86 4.74
CA ALA A 36 -14.00 1.07 4.03
C ALA A 36 -15.21 0.43 4.73
N ILE A 37 -15.04 -0.76 5.33
CA ILE A 37 -16.07 -1.42 6.13
C ILE A 37 -16.44 -0.58 7.36
N VAL A 38 -15.46 0.02 8.02
CA VAL A 38 -15.66 0.85 9.22
C VAL A 38 -16.28 2.20 8.85
N THR A 39 -15.77 2.86 7.81
CA THR A 39 -16.21 4.20 7.38
C THR A 39 -17.46 4.19 6.51
N LYS A 40 -17.86 3.01 6.00
CA LYS A 40 -18.98 2.78 5.08
C LYS A 40 -18.84 3.50 3.73
N LYS A 41 -17.62 3.89 3.35
CA LYS A 41 -17.35 4.73 2.19
C LYS A 41 -16.27 4.10 1.30
N ALA A 42 -16.63 3.65 0.10
CA ALA A 42 -15.70 2.95 -0.80
C ALA A 42 -14.51 3.84 -1.20
N TRP A 43 -14.73 5.14 -1.40
CA TRP A 43 -13.67 6.08 -1.77
C TRP A 43 -12.55 6.21 -0.73
N THR A 44 -12.79 5.83 0.53
CA THR A 44 -11.75 5.86 1.57
C THR A 44 -10.64 4.84 1.31
N MET A 45 -10.92 3.76 0.56
CA MET A 45 -9.89 2.81 0.15
C MET A 45 -8.79 3.50 -0.66
N ALA A 46 -9.18 4.35 -1.60
CA ALA A 46 -8.24 5.07 -2.44
C ALA A 46 -7.31 5.98 -1.62
N LEU A 47 -7.86 6.68 -0.63
CA LEU A 47 -7.05 7.47 0.30
C LEU A 47 -6.09 6.61 1.10
N VAL A 48 -6.55 5.49 1.65
CA VAL A 48 -5.71 4.60 2.47
C VAL A 48 -4.55 4.02 1.65
N ILE A 49 -4.84 3.54 0.43
CA ILE A 49 -3.85 3.03 -0.51
C ILE A 49 -2.75 4.07 -0.75
N ILE A 50 -3.15 5.29 -1.14
CA ILE A 50 -2.19 6.38 -1.42
C ILE A 50 -1.37 6.72 -0.17
N LEU A 51 -2.02 6.88 0.98
CA LEU A 51 -1.34 7.26 2.22
C LEU A 51 -0.34 6.20 2.67
N LEU A 52 -0.69 4.92 2.62
CA LEU A 52 0.20 3.83 3.00
C LEU A 52 1.43 3.75 2.08
N ASN A 53 1.24 3.90 0.77
CA ASN A 53 2.35 3.93 -0.18
C ASN A 53 3.27 5.14 0.02
N ILE A 54 2.70 6.32 0.31
CA ILE A 54 3.50 7.51 0.61
C ILE A 54 4.32 7.30 1.89
N ILE A 55 3.70 6.75 2.94
CA ILE A 55 4.38 6.49 4.21
C ILE A 55 5.49 5.45 4.03
N ASP A 56 5.21 4.35 3.34
CA ASP A 56 6.18 3.28 3.12
C ASP A 56 7.39 3.79 2.32
N ASN A 57 7.14 4.50 1.21
CA ASN A 57 8.19 5.15 0.44
C ASN A 57 8.99 6.18 1.25
N ALA A 58 8.31 7.01 2.05
CA ALA A 58 8.99 7.99 2.90
C ALA A 58 9.91 7.31 3.92
N ILE A 59 9.49 6.18 4.50
CA ILE A 59 10.33 5.40 5.42
C ILE A 59 11.53 4.83 4.67
N ASP A 60 11.32 4.20 3.52
CA ASP A 60 12.39 3.56 2.75
C ASP A 60 13.41 4.58 2.23
N VAL A 61 12.97 5.73 1.75
CA VAL A 61 13.87 6.80 1.28
C VAL A 61 14.65 7.42 2.42
N ASN A 62 14.03 7.65 3.59
CA ASN A 62 14.77 8.14 4.75
C ASN A 62 15.79 7.09 5.26
N PHE A 63 15.45 5.81 5.19
CA PHE A 63 16.36 4.74 5.60
C PHE A 63 17.57 4.62 4.65
N LEU A 64 17.36 4.73 3.33
CA LEU A 64 18.42 4.57 2.33
C LEU A 64 19.25 5.85 2.09
N PHE A 65 18.64 7.03 2.23
CA PHE A 65 19.22 8.31 1.83
C PHE A 65 19.22 9.38 2.95
N GLY A 66 18.90 9.01 4.19
CA GLY A 66 18.80 9.94 5.33
C GLY A 66 20.05 10.79 5.55
N ASP A 67 21.23 10.22 5.30
CA ASP A 67 22.52 10.89 5.48
C ASP A 67 22.92 11.80 4.29
N GLN A 68 22.16 11.79 3.20
CA GLN A 68 22.49 12.48 1.94
C GLN A 68 21.81 13.86 1.81
N GLY A 69 21.16 14.34 2.88
CA GLY A 69 20.53 15.66 2.96
C GLY A 69 19.12 15.74 2.36
N ILE A 70 18.36 16.76 2.81
CA ILE A 70 16.92 16.94 2.48
C ILE A 70 16.66 17.00 0.97
N GLY A 71 17.53 17.64 0.19
CA GLY A 71 17.36 17.74 -1.26
C GLY A 71 17.31 16.38 -1.96
N THR A 72 18.20 15.46 -1.55
CA THR A 72 18.25 14.09 -2.06
C THR A 72 17.03 13.29 -1.63
N ILE A 73 16.62 13.42 -0.37
CA ILE A 73 15.43 12.75 0.19
C ILE A 73 14.17 13.15 -0.60
N LEU A 74 13.99 14.43 -0.91
CA LEU A 74 12.83 14.90 -1.67
C LEU A 74 12.84 14.35 -3.11
N GLY A 75 13.98 14.39 -3.79
CA GLY A 75 14.11 13.86 -5.15
C GLY A 75 13.85 12.35 -5.23
N GLN A 76 14.41 11.59 -4.28
CA GLN A 76 14.24 10.14 -4.24
C GLN A 76 12.80 9.74 -3.88
N ASN A 77 12.12 10.46 -2.99
CA ASN A 77 10.70 10.22 -2.69
C ASN A 77 9.82 10.30 -3.94
N VAL A 78 10.05 11.31 -4.79
CA VAL A 78 9.30 11.45 -6.05
C VAL A 78 9.60 10.26 -6.96
N ALA A 79 10.88 9.92 -7.15
CA ALA A 79 11.28 8.81 -8.03
C ALA A 79 10.70 7.46 -7.58
N PHE A 80 10.80 7.12 -6.29
CA PHE A 80 10.29 5.88 -5.72
C PHE A 80 8.75 5.82 -5.75
N PHE A 81 8.06 6.95 -5.58
CA PHE A 81 6.59 6.97 -5.68
C PHE A 81 6.14 6.59 -7.10
N PHE A 82 6.82 7.12 -8.11
CA PHE A 82 6.53 6.76 -9.50
C PHE A 82 6.97 5.34 -9.86
N SER A 83 8.08 4.82 -9.31
CA SER A 83 8.45 3.42 -9.54
C SER A 83 7.41 2.44 -8.98
N ASN A 84 6.83 2.78 -7.82
CA ASN A 84 5.86 1.92 -7.14
C ASN A 84 4.43 2.10 -7.67
N THR A 85 4.20 3.04 -8.59
CA THR A 85 2.86 3.31 -9.16
C THR A 85 2.26 2.06 -9.82
N PHE A 86 3.08 1.21 -10.44
CA PHE A 86 2.59 -0.01 -11.07
C PHE A 86 2.14 -1.07 -10.06
N SER A 87 2.82 -1.17 -8.91
CA SER A 87 2.34 -2.01 -7.79
C SER A 87 1.05 -1.45 -7.19
N MET A 88 1.03 -0.15 -6.90
CA MET A 88 -0.12 0.57 -6.34
C MET A 88 -1.37 0.43 -7.22
N PHE A 89 -1.21 0.36 -8.54
CA PHE A 89 -2.32 0.08 -9.47
C PHE A 89 -3.05 -1.23 -9.12
N TYR A 90 -2.33 -2.30 -8.78
CA TYR A 90 -2.94 -3.57 -8.39
C TYR A 90 -3.69 -3.47 -7.07
N GLU A 91 -3.19 -2.68 -6.11
CA GLU A 91 -3.91 -2.41 -4.85
C GLU A 91 -5.27 -1.76 -5.09
N PHE A 92 -5.32 -0.79 -6.01
CA PHE A 92 -6.59 -0.20 -6.43
C PHE A 92 -7.51 -1.23 -7.07
N VAL A 93 -7.00 -1.99 -8.04
CA VAL A 93 -7.79 -3.02 -8.74
C VAL A 93 -8.38 -4.02 -7.76
N PHE A 94 -7.57 -4.58 -6.85
CA PHE A 94 -8.05 -5.55 -5.86
C PHE A 94 -9.05 -4.95 -4.89
N SER A 95 -8.78 -3.74 -4.38
CA SER A 95 -9.68 -3.07 -3.44
C SER A 95 -11.04 -2.75 -4.07
N PHE A 96 -11.07 -2.26 -5.31
CA PHE A 96 -12.32 -1.99 -6.03
C PHE A 96 -13.07 -3.26 -6.40
N LEU A 97 -12.37 -4.33 -6.82
CA LEU A 97 -12.98 -5.63 -7.08
C LEU A 97 -13.67 -6.18 -5.82
N LEU A 98 -13.01 -6.09 -4.66
CA LEU A 98 -13.59 -6.53 -3.40
C LEU A 98 -14.77 -5.66 -2.99
N ALA A 99 -14.65 -4.33 -3.02
CA ALA A 99 -15.74 -3.44 -2.63
C ALA A 99 -16.97 -3.55 -3.54
N GLY A 100 -16.77 -3.84 -4.84
CA GLY A 100 -17.86 -4.07 -5.79
C GLY A 100 -18.61 -5.39 -5.58
N LEU A 101 -18.16 -6.28 -4.68
CA LEU A 101 -18.89 -7.51 -4.41
C LEU A 101 -20.27 -7.22 -3.79
N PRO A 102 -21.34 -7.94 -4.21
CA PRO A 102 -22.69 -7.74 -3.66
C PRO A 102 -22.76 -7.88 -2.14
N VAL A 103 -21.89 -8.71 -1.55
CA VAL A 103 -21.79 -8.92 -0.11
C VAL A 103 -21.34 -7.64 0.60
N MET A 104 -20.44 -6.86 0.00
CA MET A 104 -19.90 -5.63 0.59
C MET A 104 -20.98 -4.56 0.71
N HIS A 105 -21.79 -4.40 -0.34
CA HIS A 105 -22.95 -3.51 -0.30
C HIS A 105 -24.05 -4.02 0.64
N LYS A 106 -24.45 -5.31 0.55
CA LYS A 106 -25.60 -5.84 1.30
C LYS A 106 -25.34 -6.04 2.79
N LYS A 107 -24.15 -6.52 3.16
CA LYS A 107 -23.81 -6.86 4.56
C LYS A 107 -23.13 -5.71 5.28
N PHE A 108 -22.26 -4.99 4.58
CA PHE A 108 -21.46 -3.95 5.20
C PHE A 108 -21.94 -2.54 4.86
N GLY A 109 -22.88 -2.36 3.94
CA GLY A 109 -23.46 -1.04 3.63
C GLY A 109 -22.45 -0.06 3.04
N ILE A 110 -21.41 -0.57 2.39
CA ILE A 110 -20.42 0.27 1.70
C ILE A 110 -21.12 0.90 0.49
N ALA A 111 -20.98 2.21 0.33
CA ALA A 111 -21.47 2.97 -0.82
C ALA A 111 -20.30 3.56 -1.62
#